data_AF-A0A367F3P8-F1
#
_entry.id   AF-A0A367F3P8-F1
#
_cell.length_a   1.000
_cell.length_b   1.000
_cell.length_c   1.000
_cell.angle_alpha   90.00
_cell.angle_beta   90.00
_cell.angle_gamma   90.00
#
_symmetry.space_group_name_H-M   'P 1'
#
loop_
_entity.id
_entity.type
_entity.pdbx_description
1 polymer ?
#
loop_
_entity_poly.entity_id
_entity_poly.type
_entity_poly.pdbx_seq_one_letter_code
_entity_poly.pdbx_strand_id
1 'polypeptide(L)'
;MPSNTEIIQASYAAFRRRDHRAALEAFAPGIEWTHPEGMSDHGLGGTKKGHAEILAFMARARTVFSELRPEPAEFVEQGDRVVVFGVHHMRGARSGASGMVPFVHSWRLAAGLATHFEDIHDTALVRRIVEGDKPPVARLLETHEGHIRARVVQLIAELGLGDLIGDGTRDVAGLAADTTTDPRALLRLMRTAAGFGLLTEPEPGRFALTELGAHLRSGHPLSVRSVMIMGGLFGRVFSDAEHSLRTGEPAFPKTLGLPLFAYLRRNPELGAVFTTSMAEFSRLETGGIVAAYDFGSARRIVDIGGGDGTLLSAVLDAVPEATGVVFDQPEVATAARERIAAAGLGGRCAVEGGDFFAAVPSGGDLYVLKWIIHDWPDEQAVAILRNCRDAMAPGGRLLLVERVIPEGDAPHPGKVTDFTMLVVLGGRERTEAEYSALLAAAGLRLERVVDGPAGSSLLEAVPDRRP
;
A
#
# COMPACT_ATOMS: atom_id res chain seq x y z
N MET A 1 16.22 -4.26 -48.44
CA MET A 1 14.98 -4.55 -47.71
C MET A 1 14.72 -3.35 -46.82
N PRO A 2 13.47 -2.92 -46.62
CA PRO A 2 13.18 -1.82 -45.69
C PRO A 2 13.69 -2.18 -44.29
N SER A 3 14.11 -1.18 -43.52
CA SER A 3 14.47 -1.37 -42.11
C SER A 3 13.24 -1.77 -41.29
N ASN A 4 13.47 -2.33 -40.09
CA ASN A 4 12.35 -2.66 -39.21
C ASN A 4 11.57 -1.39 -38.84
N THR A 5 12.26 -0.27 -38.61
CA THR A 5 11.62 1.04 -38.38
C THR A 5 10.75 1.47 -39.55
N GLU A 6 11.21 1.35 -40.80
CA GLU A 6 10.43 1.72 -41.99
C GLU A 6 9.15 0.86 -42.12
N ILE A 7 9.24 -0.44 -41.83
CA ILE A 7 8.08 -1.36 -41.82
C ILE A 7 7.05 -0.89 -40.79
N ILE A 8 7.48 -0.62 -39.56
CA ILE A 8 6.57 -0.19 -38.49
C ILE A 8 6.00 1.21 -38.78
N GLN A 9 6.79 2.17 -39.27
CA GLN A 9 6.30 3.50 -39.67
C GLN A 9 5.22 3.41 -40.75
N ALA A 10 5.40 2.53 -41.75
CA ALA A 10 4.39 2.28 -42.78
C ALA A 10 3.09 1.70 -42.18
N SER A 11 3.19 0.80 -41.20
CA SER A 11 2.04 0.26 -40.47
C SER A 11 1.27 1.35 -39.72
N TYR A 12 1.95 2.24 -38.98
CA TYR A 12 1.29 3.40 -38.34
C TYR A 12 0.61 4.33 -39.36
N ALA A 13 1.23 4.55 -40.52
CA ALA A 13 0.63 5.36 -41.58
C ALA A 13 -0.63 4.69 -42.16
N ALA A 14 -0.64 3.36 -42.31
CA ALA A 14 -1.80 2.59 -42.74
C ALA A 14 -2.95 2.65 -41.71
N PHE A 15 -2.64 2.49 -40.41
CA PHE A 15 -3.62 2.67 -39.33
C PHE A 15 -4.23 4.07 -39.32
N ARG A 16 -3.41 5.10 -39.53
CA ARG A 16 -3.89 6.50 -39.61
C ARG A 16 -4.90 6.71 -40.75
N ARG A 17 -4.71 6.03 -41.88
CA ARG A 17 -5.63 6.04 -43.02
C ARG A 17 -6.84 5.10 -42.86
N ARG A 18 -6.94 4.38 -41.73
CA ARG A 18 -7.91 3.30 -41.47
C ARG A 18 -7.83 2.16 -42.50
N ASP A 19 -6.68 1.99 -43.12
CA ASP A 19 -6.41 0.91 -44.06
C ASP A 19 -5.84 -0.30 -43.30
N HIS A 20 -6.73 -1.01 -42.61
CA HIS A 20 -6.35 -2.17 -41.81
C HIS A 20 -5.77 -3.30 -42.66
N ARG A 21 -6.13 -3.40 -43.94
CA ARG A 21 -5.59 -4.42 -44.85
C ARG A 21 -4.12 -4.16 -45.11
N ALA A 22 -3.75 -2.93 -45.48
CA ALA A 22 -2.35 -2.56 -45.69
C ALA A 22 -1.51 -2.66 -44.40
N ALA A 23 -2.11 -2.39 -43.23
CA ALA A 23 -1.41 -2.54 -41.95
C ALA A 23 -1.08 -4.02 -41.65
N LEU A 24 -2.01 -4.94 -41.93
CA LEU A 24 -1.84 -6.38 -41.68
C LEU A 24 -0.82 -7.04 -42.61
N GLU A 25 -0.51 -6.46 -43.78
CA GLU A 25 0.54 -6.97 -44.69
C GLU A 25 1.94 -6.96 -44.03
N ALA A 26 2.16 -6.06 -43.06
CA ALA A 26 3.39 -6.01 -42.29
C ALA A 26 3.46 -7.08 -41.19
N PHE A 27 2.39 -7.86 -40.95
CA PHE A 27 2.28 -8.76 -39.79
C PHE A 27 2.33 -10.22 -40.22
N ALA A 28 3.08 -11.03 -39.46
CA ALA A 28 3.08 -12.46 -39.62
C ALA A 28 1.66 -13.04 -39.37
N PRO A 29 1.25 -14.12 -40.07
CA PRO A 29 -0.08 -14.71 -39.87
C PRO A 29 -0.39 -15.11 -38.42
N GLY A 30 0.65 -15.54 -37.68
CA GLY A 30 0.57 -15.93 -36.28
C GLY A 30 1.03 -14.85 -35.29
N ILE A 31 0.95 -13.56 -35.66
CA ILE A 31 1.34 -12.45 -34.78
C ILE A 31 0.63 -12.55 -33.42
N GLU A 32 1.37 -12.33 -32.34
CA GLU A 32 0.81 -12.11 -31.01
C GLU A 32 0.65 -10.62 -30.76
N TRP A 33 -0.55 -10.19 -30.39
CA TRP A 33 -0.91 -8.78 -30.21
C TRP A 33 -1.46 -8.57 -28.80
N THR A 34 -0.64 -8.00 -27.93
CA THR A 34 -0.92 -7.90 -26.49
C THR A 34 -1.27 -6.47 -26.10
N HIS A 35 -2.30 -6.33 -25.26
CA HIS A 35 -2.64 -5.09 -24.58
C HIS A 35 -2.74 -5.33 -23.07
N PRO A 36 -2.67 -4.27 -22.24
CA PRO A 36 -2.77 -4.41 -20.80
C PRO A 36 -4.13 -5.00 -20.36
N GLU A 37 -4.12 -5.89 -19.38
CA GLU A 37 -5.33 -6.55 -18.84
C GLU A 37 -6.32 -5.58 -18.17
N GLY A 38 -5.89 -4.37 -17.80
CA GLY A 38 -6.72 -3.38 -17.10
C GLY A 38 -8.00 -2.93 -17.82
N MET A 39 -8.12 -3.26 -19.12
CA MET A 39 -9.29 -2.99 -19.96
C MET A 39 -10.06 -4.26 -20.40
N SER A 40 -9.85 -5.40 -19.74
CA SER A 40 -10.50 -6.68 -20.08
C SER A 40 -12.03 -6.65 -19.92
N ASP A 41 -12.59 -5.91 -18.95
CA ASP A 41 -14.05 -5.71 -18.81
C ASP A 41 -14.67 -4.99 -20.02
N HIS A 42 -13.86 -4.21 -20.75
CA HIS A 42 -14.27 -3.55 -21.98
C HIS A 42 -13.98 -4.40 -23.22
N GLY A 43 -13.40 -5.60 -23.06
CA GLY A 43 -12.98 -6.49 -24.14
C GLY A 43 -11.73 -5.99 -24.87
N LEU A 44 -10.88 -5.21 -24.20
CA LEU A 44 -9.68 -4.62 -24.81
C LEU A 44 -8.36 -5.15 -24.24
N GLY A 45 -8.36 -5.86 -23.11
CA GLY A 45 -7.16 -6.46 -22.54
C GLY A 45 -6.76 -7.80 -23.14
N GLY A 46 -5.62 -8.33 -22.71
CA GLY A 46 -5.09 -9.64 -23.09
C GLY A 46 -4.45 -9.74 -24.48
N THR A 47 -4.01 -10.96 -24.81
CA THR A 47 -3.30 -11.29 -26.06
C THR A 47 -4.25 -11.82 -27.12
N LYS A 48 -4.16 -11.25 -28.32
CA LYS A 48 -4.89 -11.65 -29.52
C LYS A 48 -3.92 -12.38 -30.45
N LYS A 49 -4.33 -13.49 -31.05
CA LYS A 49 -3.50 -14.34 -31.90
C LYS A 49 -3.95 -14.31 -33.36
N GLY A 50 -3.06 -13.82 -34.21
CA GLY A 50 -3.28 -13.71 -35.65
C GLY A 50 -4.26 -12.62 -36.06
N HIS A 51 -4.44 -12.46 -37.37
CA HIS A 51 -5.13 -11.30 -37.96
C HIS A 51 -6.63 -11.25 -37.61
N ALA A 52 -7.30 -12.41 -37.49
CA ALA A 52 -8.74 -12.47 -37.22
C ALA A 52 -9.09 -11.88 -35.85
N GLU A 53 -8.34 -12.24 -34.81
CA GLU A 53 -8.56 -11.72 -33.45
C GLU A 53 -8.17 -10.25 -33.34
N ILE A 54 -7.12 -9.80 -34.06
CA ILE A 54 -6.76 -8.38 -34.14
C ILE A 54 -7.90 -7.57 -34.76
N LEU A 55 -8.50 -8.04 -35.86
CA LEU A 55 -9.62 -7.36 -36.51
C LEU A 55 -10.86 -7.31 -35.60
N ALA A 56 -11.16 -8.38 -34.87
CA ALA A 56 -12.23 -8.41 -33.87
C ALA A 56 -11.98 -7.41 -32.74
N PHE A 57 -10.74 -7.35 -32.23
CA PHE A 57 -10.33 -6.34 -31.25
C PHE A 57 -10.50 -4.91 -31.79
N MET A 58 -10.06 -4.63 -33.02
CA MET A 58 -10.20 -3.30 -33.64
C MET A 58 -11.67 -2.91 -33.86
N ALA A 59 -12.55 -3.87 -34.12
CA ALA A 59 -13.99 -3.64 -34.17
C ALA A 59 -14.54 -3.31 -32.78
N ARG A 60 -14.11 -4.05 -31.73
CA ARG A 60 -14.50 -3.77 -30.34
C ARG A 60 -14.03 -2.40 -29.86
N ALA A 61 -12.78 -2.02 -30.14
CA ALA A 61 -12.22 -0.72 -29.78
C ALA A 61 -13.06 0.44 -30.31
N ARG A 62 -13.59 0.32 -31.54
CA ARG A 62 -14.49 1.33 -32.14
C ARG A 62 -15.85 1.47 -31.46
N THR A 63 -16.28 0.47 -30.69
CA THR A 63 -17.51 0.59 -29.86
C THR A 63 -17.23 1.28 -28.52
N VAL A 64 -15.98 1.25 -28.06
CA VAL A 64 -15.54 1.82 -26.79
C VAL A 64 -15.09 3.27 -26.95
N PHE A 65 -14.42 3.57 -28.07
CA PHE A 65 -13.89 4.89 -28.39
C PHE A 65 -14.56 5.49 -29.63
N SER A 66 -15.01 6.74 -29.53
CA SER A 66 -15.42 7.53 -30.68
C SER A 66 -14.23 8.12 -31.44
N GLU A 67 -13.09 8.30 -30.76
CA GLU A 67 -11.80 8.64 -31.34
C GLU A 67 -10.71 7.80 -30.67
N LEU A 68 -9.87 7.15 -31.47
CA LEU A 68 -8.65 6.46 -31.03
C LEU A 68 -7.59 6.66 -32.10
N ARG A 69 -6.62 7.54 -31.83
CA ARG A 69 -5.57 7.90 -32.77
C ARG A 69 -4.20 7.80 -32.09
N PRO A 70 -3.39 6.79 -32.38
CA PRO A 70 -1.99 6.76 -31.95
C PRO A 70 -1.17 7.81 -32.74
N GLU A 71 -0.39 8.58 -32.01
CA GLU A 71 0.57 9.54 -32.56
C GLU A 71 1.98 9.16 -32.10
N PRO A 72 2.76 8.45 -32.94
CA PRO A 72 4.13 8.09 -32.59
C PRO A 72 5.03 9.34 -32.63
N ALA A 73 5.91 9.46 -31.64
CA ALA A 73 6.85 10.56 -31.49
C ALA A 73 8.30 10.12 -31.73
N GLU A 74 8.69 8.94 -31.24
CA GLU A 74 10.05 8.43 -31.32
C GLU A 74 10.04 6.93 -31.64
N PHE A 75 10.99 6.50 -32.48
CA PHE A 75 11.22 5.09 -32.83
C PHE A 75 12.67 4.72 -32.47
N VAL A 76 12.83 3.65 -31.70
CA VAL A 76 14.13 3.11 -31.31
C VAL A 76 14.25 1.69 -31.83
N GLU A 77 15.19 1.43 -32.73
CA GLU A 77 15.44 0.12 -33.29
C GLU A 77 16.70 -0.50 -32.69
N GLN A 78 16.60 -1.76 -32.23
CA GLN A 78 17.72 -2.55 -31.78
C GLN A 78 17.51 -4.03 -32.13
N GLY A 79 18.28 -4.52 -33.10
CA GLY A 79 18.17 -5.90 -33.58
C GLY A 79 16.81 -6.19 -34.22
N ASP A 80 16.09 -7.17 -33.68
CA ASP A 80 14.76 -7.58 -34.15
C ASP A 80 13.61 -6.74 -33.55
N ARG A 81 13.94 -5.77 -32.68
CA ARG A 81 12.96 -5.00 -31.91
C ARG A 81 12.89 -3.55 -32.35
N VAL A 82 11.66 -3.03 -32.45
CA VAL A 82 11.37 -1.61 -32.60
C VAL A 82 10.47 -1.17 -31.44
N VAL A 83 10.94 -0.22 -30.64
CA VAL A 83 10.16 0.42 -29.57
C VAL A 83 9.68 1.77 -30.06
N VAL A 84 8.40 2.07 -29.84
CA VAL A 84 7.78 3.32 -30.27
C VAL A 84 7.20 4.04 -29.08
N PHE A 85 7.68 5.25 -28.82
CA PHE A 85 7.10 6.15 -27.83
C PHE A 85 6.11 7.09 -28.52
N GLY A 86 4.98 7.34 -27.88
CA GLY A 86 3.99 8.25 -28.44
C GLY A 86 2.84 8.54 -27.49
N VAL A 87 1.79 9.11 -28.06
CA VAL A 87 0.57 9.44 -27.32
C VAL A 87 -0.65 8.97 -28.09
N HIS A 88 -1.58 8.32 -27.40
CA HIS A 88 -2.92 8.10 -27.92
C HIS A 88 -3.78 9.33 -27.67
N HIS A 89 -4.39 9.85 -28.73
CA HIS A 89 -5.51 10.78 -28.63
C HIS A 89 -6.79 9.95 -28.61
N MET A 90 -7.50 10.02 -27.50
CA MET A 90 -8.67 9.18 -27.25
C MET A 90 -9.89 10.01 -26.89
N ARG A 91 -11.05 9.55 -27.35
CA ARG A 91 -12.36 10.04 -26.92
C ARG A 91 -13.30 8.87 -26.62
N GLY A 92 -13.79 8.77 -25.40
CA GLY A 92 -14.74 7.72 -25.00
C GLY A 92 -16.05 7.84 -25.78
N ALA A 93 -16.55 6.73 -26.34
CA ALA A 93 -17.80 6.74 -27.11
C ALA A 93 -19.02 7.04 -26.24
N ARG A 94 -19.03 6.53 -25.00
CA ARG A 94 -20.14 6.71 -24.04
C ARG A 94 -20.00 7.98 -23.20
N SER A 95 -18.82 8.23 -22.65
CA SER A 95 -18.55 9.38 -21.77
C SER A 95 -18.46 10.71 -22.53
N GLY A 96 -18.03 10.68 -23.79
CA GLY A 96 -17.63 11.88 -24.54
C GLY A 96 -16.36 12.57 -24.05
N ALA A 97 -15.73 12.06 -22.98
CA ALA A 97 -14.48 12.59 -22.42
C ALA A 97 -13.33 12.36 -23.41
N SER A 98 -12.41 13.32 -23.48
CA SER A 98 -11.23 13.25 -24.34
C SER A 98 -9.97 13.34 -23.49
N GLY A 99 -8.91 12.67 -23.91
CA GLY A 99 -7.64 12.70 -23.20
C GLY A 99 -6.47 12.19 -24.04
N MET A 100 -5.28 12.51 -23.56
CA MET A 100 -4.01 12.06 -24.12
C MET A 100 -3.40 11.03 -23.18
N VAL A 101 -3.05 9.86 -23.72
CA VAL A 101 -2.46 8.77 -22.94
C VAL A 101 -1.09 8.42 -23.54
N PRO A 102 0.03 8.68 -22.85
CA PRO A 102 1.33 8.21 -23.29
C PRO A 102 1.34 6.69 -23.46
N PHE A 103 1.98 6.21 -24.51
CA PHE A 103 2.17 4.78 -24.77
C PHE A 103 3.62 4.45 -25.07
N VAL A 104 3.96 3.19 -24.82
CA VAL A 104 5.11 2.50 -25.38
C VAL A 104 4.60 1.29 -26.14
N HIS A 105 4.88 1.23 -27.44
CA HIS A 105 4.59 0.03 -28.24
C HIS A 105 5.91 -0.72 -28.51
N SER A 106 5.97 -1.99 -28.15
CA SER A 106 7.12 -2.86 -28.41
C SER A 106 6.78 -3.84 -29.53
N TRP A 107 7.50 -3.74 -30.64
CA TRP A 107 7.37 -4.61 -31.81
C TRP A 107 8.56 -5.55 -31.91
N ARG A 108 8.34 -6.83 -32.20
CA ARG A 108 9.38 -7.76 -32.66
C ARG A 108 9.12 -8.19 -34.09
N LEU A 109 10.17 -8.23 -34.91
CA LEU A 109 10.10 -8.55 -36.32
C LEU A 109 10.99 -9.75 -36.66
N ALA A 110 10.50 -10.63 -37.53
CA ALA A 110 11.30 -11.72 -38.09
C ALA A 110 11.02 -11.83 -39.58
N ALA A 111 12.07 -11.98 -40.40
CA ALA A 111 11.97 -12.08 -41.85
C ALA A 111 11.13 -10.95 -42.51
N GLY A 112 11.24 -9.72 -41.98
CA GLY A 112 10.53 -8.55 -42.51
C GLY A 112 9.05 -8.46 -42.11
N LEU A 113 8.58 -9.28 -41.15
CA LEU A 113 7.21 -9.28 -40.66
C LEU A 113 7.17 -9.10 -39.14
N ALA A 114 6.22 -8.31 -38.63
CA ALA A 114 5.96 -8.22 -37.20
C ALA A 114 5.38 -9.53 -36.67
N THR A 115 6.04 -10.11 -35.67
CA THR A 115 5.62 -11.36 -35.03
C THR A 115 5.01 -11.13 -33.66
N HIS A 116 5.39 -10.03 -32.99
CA HIS A 116 4.83 -9.66 -31.69
C HIS A 116 4.62 -8.15 -31.63
N PHE A 117 3.51 -7.77 -31.01
CA PHE A 117 3.17 -6.41 -30.64
C PHE A 117 2.73 -6.39 -29.18
N GLU A 118 3.24 -5.45 -28.41
CA GLU A 118 2.82 -5.19 -27.04
C GLU A 118 2.57 -3.70 -26.86
N ASP A 119 1.35 -3.35 -26.46
CA ASP A 119 0.96 -2.00 -26.05
C ASP A 119 1.08 -1.85 -24.53
N ILE A 120 1.76 -0.78 -24.11
CA ILE A 120 1.97 -0.42 -22.71
C ILE A 120 1.49 1.02 -22.53
N HIS A 121 0.44 1.20 -21.73
CA HIS A 121 -0.12 2.50 -21.37
C HIS A 121 -0.83 2.44 -20.01
N ASP A 122 -1.10 3.60 -19.42
CA ASP A 122 -1.86 3.71 -18.18
C ASP A 122 -3.36 3.45 -18.43
N THR A 123 -3.82 2.25 -18.10
CA THR A 123 -5.23 1.86 -18.25
C THR A 123 -6.18 2.65 -17.33
N ALA A 124 -5.70 3.26 -16.24
CA ALA A 124 -6.56 4.08 -15.38
C ALA A 124 -6.93 5.41 -16.06
N LEU A 125 -5.99 6.02 -16.81
CA LEU A 125 -6.30 7.15 -17.68
C LEU A 125 -7.30 6.77 -18.76
N VAL A 126 -7.10 5.62 -19.42
CA VAL A 126 -8.03 5.12 -20.45
C VAL A 126 -9.42 4.86 -19.88
N ARG A 127 -9.53 4.24 -18.70
CA ARG A 127 -10.82 4.03 -18.01
C ARG A 127 -11.53 5.35 -17.74
N ARG A 128 -10.85 6.38 -17.20
CA ARG A 128 -11.46 7.71 -17.02
C ARG A 128 -11.99 8.29 -18.32
N ILE A 129 -11.28 8.10 -19.43
CA ILE A 129 -11.74 8.54 -20.75
C ILE A 129 -12.96 7.73 -21.20
N VAL A 130 -13.01 6.41 -20.97
CA VAL A 130 -14.10 5.54 -21.42
C VAL A 130 -15.36 5.67 -20.57
N GLU A 131 -15.19 5.72 -19.25
CA GLU A 131 -16.26 5.74 -18.24
C GLU A 131 -16.75 7.16 -17.99
N GLY A 132 -15.87 8.16 -18.15
CA GLY A 132 -16.12 9.55 -17.79
C GLY A 132 -15.96 9.79 -16.30
N ASP A 133 -15.78 11.07 -15.92
CA ASP A 133 -15.87 11.43 -14.51
C ASP A 133 -17.33 11.29 -14.05
N LYS A 134 -17.51 10.60 -12.93
CA LYS A 134 -18.80 10.58 -12.25
C LYS A 134 -19.17 12.02 -11.87
N PRO A 135 -20.45 12.42 -11.97
CA PRO A 135 -20.89 13.73 -11.50
C PRO A 135 -20.41 13.98 -10.07
N PRO A 136 -20.02 15.23 -9.69
CA PRO A 136 -19.50 15.51 -8.35
C PRO A 136 -20.38 14.99 -7.21
N VAL A 137 -21.71 15.06 -7.38
CA VAL A 137 -22.67 14.51 -6.42
C VAL A 137 -22.55 12.99 -6.27
N ALA A 138 -22.35 12.25 -7.37
CA ALA A 138 -22.16 10.80 -7.32
C ALA A 138 -20.84 10.42 -6.64
N ARG A 139 -19.77 11.18 -6.89
CA ARG A 139 -18.47 10.98 -6.21
C ARG A 139 -18.58 11.21 -4.70
N LEU A 140 -19.34 12.22 -4.28
CA LEU A 140 -19.57 12.49 -2.86
C LEU A 140 -20.39 11.37 -2.20
N LEU A 141 -21.43 10.88 -2.88
CA LEU A 141 -22.22 9.75 -2.40
C LEU A 141 -21.38 8.47 -2.31
N GLU A 142 -20.51 8.19 -3.28
CA GLU A 142 -19.59 7.05 -3.22
C GLU A 142 -18.56 7.17 -2.10
N THR A 143 -18.05 8.37 -1.87
CA THR A 143 -17.17 8.64 -0.72
C THR A 143 -17.90 8.35 0.59
N HIS A 144 -19.16 8.79 0.70
CA HIS A 144 -19.99 8.49 1.85
C HIS A 144 -20.20 6.98 1.98
N GLU A 145 -20.59 6.26 0.93
CA GLU A 145 -20.76 4.80 0.95
C GLU A 145 -19.50 4.01 1.34
N GLY A 146 -18.32 4.61 1.20
CA GLY A 146 -17.04 4.02 1.61
C GLY A 146 -17.02 3.54 3.06
N HIS A 147 -17.71 4.23 3.98
CA HIS A 147 -17.80 3.79 5.39
C HIS A 147 -18.52 2.44 5.54
N ILE A 148 -19.53 2.18 4.71
CA ILE A 148 -20.27 0.91 4.72
C ILE A 148 -19.35 -0.20 4.22
N ARG A 149 -18.64 0.03 3.12
CA ARG A 149 -17.70 -0.95 2.56
C ARG A 149 -16.61 -1.29 3.56
N ALA A 150 -16.00 -0.28 4.19
CA ALA A 150 -15.02 -0.48 5.25
C ALA A 150 -15.60 -1.35 6.39
N ARG A 151 -16.81 -1.03 6.88
CA ARG A 151 -17.44 -1.81 7.96
C ARG A 151 -17.73 -3.26 7.55
N VAL A 152 -18.10 -3.52 6.29
CA VAL A 152 -18.30 -4.87 5.78
C VAL A 152 -17.00 -5.69 5.86
N VAL A 153 -15.86 -5.13 5.42
CA VAL A 153 -14.56 -5.82 5.51
C VAL A 153 -14.18 -6.11 6.97
N GLN A 154 -14.39 -5.13 7.86
CA GLN A 154 -14.11 -5.25 9.29
C GLN A 154 -14.96 -6.36 9.93
N LEU A 155 -16.27 -6.43 9.63
CA LEU A 155 -17.15 -7.49 10.12
C LEU A 155 -16.71 -8.88 9.63
N ILE A 156 -16.26 -9.00 8.38
CA ILE A 156 -15.74 -10.26 7.85
C ILE A 156 -14.50 -10.72 8.62
N ALA A 157 -13.59 -9.79 8.94
CA ALA A 157 -12.41 -10.07 9.74
C ALA A 157 -12.77 -10.44 11.20
N GLU A 158 -13.65 -9.66 11.83
CA GLU A 158 -14.14 -9.88 13.20
C GLU A 158 -14.83 -11.24 13.36
N LEU A 159 -15.69 -11.62 12.42
CA LEU A 159 -16.39 -12.91 12.41
C LEU A 159 -15.50 -14.09 11.98
N GLY A 160 -14.25 -13.86 11.57
CA GLY A 160 -13.34 -14.91 11.12
C GLY A 160 -13.78 -15.60 9.82
N LEU A 161 -14.61 -14.93 9.01
CA LEU A 161 -15.18 -15.52 7.80
C LEU A 161 -14.12 -15.87 6.76
N GLY A 162 -13.00 -15.14 6.71
CA GLY A 162 -11.85 -15.50 5.87
C GLY A 162 -11.34 -16.91 6.17
N ASP A 163 -11.11 -17.22 7.44
CA ASP A 163 -10.60 -18.53 7.86
C ASP A 163 -11.65 -19.63 7.68
N LEU A 164 -12.92 -19.34 7.96
CA LEU A 164 -14.03 -20.29 7.78
C LEU A 164 -14.25 -20.67 6.32
N ILE A 165 -14.07 -19.73 5.39
CA ILE A 165 -14.18 -20.01 3.94
C ILE A 165 -12.95 -20.75 3.43
N GLY A 166 -11.75 -20.32 3.83
CA GLY A 166 -10.49 -20.91 3.40
C GLY A 166 -10.29 -20.83 1.88
N ASP A 167 -9.75 -21.89 1.29
CA ASP A 167 -9.50 -22.00 -0.16
C ASP A 167 -10.72 -22.51 -0.95
N GLY A 168 -11.84 -22.77 -0.26
CA GLY A 168 -13.02 -23.41 -0.83
C GLY A 168 -14.22 -22.48 -1.01
N THR A 169 -15.36 -23.11 -1.28
CA THR A 169 -16.67 -22.45 -1.31
C THR A 169 -17.50 -22.93 -0.11
N ARG A 170 -18.13 -22.02 0.62
CA ARG A 170 -19.00 -22.32 1.77
C ARG A 170 -20.40 -21.77 1.56
N ASP A 171 -21.42 -22.50 2.00
CA ASP A 171 -22.80 -21.97 2.03
C ASP A 171 -23.03 -21.05 3.23
N VAL A 172 -23.92 -20.07 3.03
CA VAL A 172 -24.23 -19.07 4.05
C VAL A 172 -24.87 -19.65 5.31
N ALA A 173 -25.63 -20.75 5.19
CA ALA A 173 -26.29 -21.35 6.35
C ALA A 173 -25.27 -21.98 7.30
N GLY A 174 -24.27 -22.70 6.77
CA GLY A 174 -23.15 -23.22 7.54
C GLY A 174 -22.31 -22.11 8.18
N LEU A 175 -21.95 -21.07 7.41
CA LEU A 175 -21.21 -19.93 7.96
C LEU A 175 -21.98 -19.19 9.07
N ALA A 176 -23.30 -19.08 8.93
CA ALA A 176 -24.16 -18.46 9.93
C ALA A 176 -24.20 -19.27 11.23
N ALA A 177 -24.24 -20.60 11.12
CA ALA A 177 -24.14 -21.49 12.28
C ALA A 177 -22.78 -21.36 12.98
N ASP A 178 -21.68 -21.38 12.22
CA ASP A 178 -20.31 -21.28 12.76
C ASP A 178 -20.05 -19.93 13.47
N THR A 179 -20.68 -18.86 12.98
CA THR A 179 -20.52 -17.49 13.51
C THR A 179 -21.61 -17.07 14.48
N THR A 180 -22.61 -17.92 14.75
CA THR A 180 -23.80 -17.59 15.56
C THR A 180 -24.50 -16.31 15.04
N THR A 181 -24.70 -16.21 13.73
CA THR A 181 -25.38 -15.06 13.08
C THR A 181 -26.70 -15.48 12.42
N ASP A 182 -27.59 -14.51 12.14
CA ASP A 182 -28.78 -14.78 11.33
C ASP A 182 -28.39 -15.00 9.86
N PRO A 183 -28.80 -16.11 9.22
CA PRO A 183 -28.36 -16.45 7.87
C PRO A 183 -28.83 -15.45 6.80
N ARG A 184 -29.97 -14.76 7.00
CA ARG A 184 -30.45 -13.75 6.04
C ARG A 184 -29.66 -12.45 6.17
N ALA A 185 -29.29 -12.07 7.39
CA ALA A 185 -28.42 -10.94 7.65
C ALA A 185 -27.00 -11.20 7.10
N LEU A 186 -26.44 -12.38 7.37
CA LEU A 186 -25.13 -12.76 6.86
C LEU A 186 -25.12 -12.79 5.32
N LEU A 187 -26.17 -13.33 4.68
CA LEU A 187 -26.28 -13.31 3.21
C LEU A 187 -26.18 -11.89 2.63
N ARG A 188 -26.78 -10.89 3.28
CA ARG A 188 -26.71 -9.49 2.83
C ARG A 188 -25.30 -8.92 2.98
N LEU A 189 -24.60 -9.24 4.08
CA LEU A 189 -23.19 -8.88 4.27
C LEU A 189 -22.32 -9.48 3.16
N MET A 190 -22.46 -10.79 2.93
CA MET A 190 -21.68 -11.56 1.96
C MET A 190 -21.91 -11.07 0.52
N ARG A 191 -23.17 -10.80 0.13
CA ARG A 191 -23.48 -10.17 -1.17
C ARG A 191 -22.90 -8.78 -1.33
N THR A 192 -22.88 -7.99 -0.26
CA THR A 192 -22.27 -6.66 -0.29
C THR A 192 -20.76 -6.77 -0.51
N ALA A 193 -20.09 -7.68 0.20
CA ALA A 193 -18.67 -7.97 0.03
C ALA A 193 -18.34 -8.51 -1.37
N ALA A 194 -19.20 -9.35 -1.94
CA ALA A 194 -19.06 -9.81 -3.31
C ALA A 194 -19.21 -8.66 -4.32
N GLY A 195 -20.10 -7.70 -4.06
CA GLY A 195 -20.34 -6.54 -4.92
C GLY A 195 -19.14 -5.60 -5.10
N PHE A 196 -18.15 -5.64 -4.22
CA PHE A 196 -16.89 -4.91 -4.38
C PHE A 196 -15.65 -5.83 -4.47
N GLY A 197 -15.86 -7.11 -4.81
CA GLY A 197 -14.79 -8.03 -5.20
C GLY A 197 -13.99 -8.63 -4.05
N LEU A 198 -14.44 -8.49 -2.80
CA LEU A 198 -13.82 -9.18 -1.65
C LEU A 198 -14.17 -10.67 -1.62
N LEU A 199 -15.39 -11.00 -2.06
CA LEU A 199 -15.88 -12.37 -2.21
C LEU A 199 -16.37 -12.59 -3.64
N THR A 200 -16.58 -13.85 -4.00
CA THR A 200 -17.36 -14.24 -5.18
C THR A 200 -18.52 -15.14 -4.75
N GLU A 201 -19.61 -15.15 -5.51
CA GLU A 201 -20.78 -16.00 -5.30
C GLU A 201 -20.93 -16.95 -6.52
N PRO A 202 -20.19 -18.08 -6.57
CA PRO A 202 -20.23 -18.99 -7.72
C PRO A 202 -21.60 -19.63 -7.93
N GLU A 203 -22.32 -19.86 -6.84
CA GLU A 203 -23.70 -20.36 -6.83
C GLU A 203 -24.52 -19.53 -5.83
N PRO A 204 -25.83 -19.34 -6.06
CA PRO A 204 -26.68 -18.58 -5.14
C PRO A 204 -26.56 -19.06 -3.68
N GLY A 205 -26.15 -18.15 -2.79
CA GLY A 205 -25.97 -18.41 -1.36
C GLY A 205 -24.67 -19.14 -0.98
N ARG A 206 -23.76 -19.36 -1.93
CA ARG A 206 -22.45 -19.98 -1.71
C ARG A 206 -21.34 -19.02 -2.08
N PHE A 207 -20.36 -18.85 -1.19
CA PHE A 207 -19.31 -17.84 -1.33
C PHE A 207 -17.92 -18.44 -1.23
N ALA A 208 -16.99 -17.86 -1.99
CA ALA A 208 -15.56 -18.12 -1.92
C ALA A 208 -14.79 -16.80 -1.77
N LEU A 209 -13.57 -16.86 -1.24
CA LEU A 209 -12.66 -15.72 -1.22
C LEU A 209 -12.16 -15.42 -2.64
N THR A 210 -12.04 -14.13 -2.97
CA THR A 210 -11.21 -13.70 -4.10
C THR A 210 -9.75 -13.60 -3.66
N GLU A 211 -8.87 -13.26 -4.60
CA GLU A 211 -7.48 -12.91 -4.28
C GLU A 211 -7.42 -11.78 -3.23
N LEU A 212 -8.26 -10.74 -3.37
CA LEU A 212 -8.37 -9.66 -2.38
C LEU A 212 -8.86 -10.18 -1.01
N GLY A 213 -9.88 -11.04 -1.00
CA GLY A 213 -10.43 -11.61 0.23
C GLY A 213 -9.50 -12.56 0.98
N ALA A 214 -8.57 -13.21 0.27
CA ALA A 214 -7.61 -14.16 0.85
C ALA A 214 -6.74 -13.52 1.95
N HIS A 215 -6.48 -12.21 1.86
CA HIS A 215 -5.72 -11.45 2.86
C HIS A 215 -6.44 -11.28 4.22
N LEU A 216 -7.70 -11.70 4.33
CA LEU A 216 -8.44 -11.72 5.61
C LEU A 216 -8.30 -13.04 6.36
N ARG A 217 -7.55 -14.02 5.82
CA ARG A 217 -7.21 -15.25 6.53
C ARG A 217 -6.06 -14.99 7.50
N SER A 218 -6.20 -15.45 8.74
CA SER A 218 -5.19 -15.31 9.79
C SER A 218 -3.86 -16.00 9.40
N GLY A 219 -3.93 -17.08 8.62
CA GLY A 219 -2.76 -17.82 8.13
C GLY A 219 -2.11 -17.28 6.85
N HIS A 220 -2.65 -16.21 6.25
CA HIS A 220 -2.08 -15.66 5.03
C HIS A 220 -0.75 -14.94 5.32
N PRO A 221 0.35 -15.17 4.55
CA PRO A 221 1.64 -14.52 4.80
C PRO A 221 1.57 -12.98 4.79
N LEU A 222 0.67 -12.44 3.97
CA LEU A 222 0.35 -11.01 3.90
C LEU A 222 -1.04 -10.72 4.47
N SER A 223 -1.40 -11.39 5.58
CA SER A 223 -2.65 -11.10 6.30
C SER A 223 -2.72 -9.62 6.68
N VAL A 224 -3.92 -9.05 6.59
CA VAL A 224 -4.28 -7.73 7.14
C VAL A 224 -5.51 -7.83 8.06
N ARG A 225 -5.83 -9.05 8.53
CA ARG A 225 -7.03 -9.33 9.32
C ARG A 225 -7.06 -8.51 10.61
N SER A 226 -5.95 -8.44 11.35
CA SER A 226 -5.88 -7.69 12.60
C SER A 226 -5.99 -6.18 12.37
N VAL A 227 -5.43 -5.66 11.26
CA VAL A 227 -5.66 -4.26 10.83
C VAL A 227 -7.14 -3.99 10.62
N MET A 228 -7.87 -4.91 9.96
CA MET A 228 -9.31 -4.74 9.77
C MET A 228 -10.08 -4.78 11.08
N ILE A 229 -9.73 -5.66 12.02
CA ILE A 229 -10.37 -5.71 13.35
C ILE A 229 -10.14 -4.40 14.11
N MET A 230 -8.90 -3.88 14.11
CA MET A 230 -8.57 -2.59 14.73
C MET A 230 -9.32 -1.42 14.08
N GLY A 231 -9.47 -1.46 12.75
CA GLY A 231 -10.30 -0.50 12.01
C GLY A 231 -11.75 -0.46 12.49
N GLY A 232 -12.32 -1.60 12.91
CA GLY A 232 -13.65 -1.68 13.52
C GLY A 232 -13.75 -0.99 14.88
N LEU A 233 -12.72 -1.14 15.73
CA LEU A 233 -12.61 -0.40 16.99
C LEU A 233 -12.52 1.11 16.73
N PHE A 234 -11.61 1.53 15.87
CA PHE A 234 -11.39 2.94 15.56
C PHE A 234 -12.59 3.56 14.86
N GLY A 235 -13.34 2.81 14.03
CA GLY A 235 -14.59 3.28 13.44
C GLY A 235 -15.63 3.73 14.48
N ARG A 236 -15.68 3.06 15.65
CA ARG A 236 -16.53 3.51 16.77
C ARG A 236 -16.05 4.85 17.33
N VAL A 237 -14.74 5.00 17.51
CA VAL A 237 -14.12 6.23 18.02
C VAL A 237 -14.30 7.40 17.04
N PHE A 238 -14.18 7.16 15.74
CA PHE A 238 -14.41 8.15 14.70
C PHE A 238 -15.85 8.68 14.68
N SER A 239 -16.81 7.96 15.28
CA SER A 239 -18.19 8.46 15.42
C SER A 239 -18.27 9.65 16.38
N ASP A 240 -17.27 9.83 17.24
CA ASP A 240 -17.11 10.95 18.18
C ASP A 240 -16.02 11.96 17.73
N ALA A 241 -15.51 11.90 16.49
CA ALA A 241 -14.41 12.75 16.01
C ALA A 241 -14.71 14.26 16.09
N GLU A 242 -15.98 14.67 16.10
CA GLU A 242 -16.38 16.05 16.35
C GLU A 242 -15.86 16.58 17.69
N HIS A 243 -15.72 15.71 18.71
CA HIS A 243 -15.09 16.08 19.97
C HIS A 243 -13.68 16.62 19.75
N SER A 244 -12.84 15.88 19.04
CA SER A 244 -11.46 16.27 18.77
C SER A 244 -11.36 17.56 17.97
N LEU A 245 -12.28 17.78 17.03
CA LEU A 245 -12.34 19.06 16.30
C LEU A 245 -12.72 20.25 17.19
N ARG A 246 -13.56 20.03 18.22
CA ARG A 246 -14.02 21.08 19.12
C ARG A 246 -13.05 21.38 20.26
N THR A 247 -12.30 20.38 20.72
CA THR A 247 -11.47 20.49 21.93
C THR A 247 -9.97 20.40 21.66
N GLY A 248 -9.56 19.82 20.54
CA GLY A 248 -8.17 19.42 20.30
C GLY A 248 -7.76 18.12 21.01
N GLU A 249 -8.66 17.50 21.78
CA GLU A 249 -8.38 16.28 22.57
C GLU A 249 -8.83 15.01 21.82
N PRO A 250 -8.17 13.85 22.02
CA PRO A 250 -8.57 12.61 21.35
C PRO A 250 -9.98 12.16 21.74
N ALA A 251 -10.72 11.60 20.77
CA ALA A 251 -12.05 11.06 20.99
C ALA A 251 -12.02 9.68 21.67
N PHE A 252 -10.89 8.96 21.62
CA PHE A 252 -10.81 7.60 22.16
C PHE A 252 -11.19 7.50 23.66
N PRO A 253 -10.66 8.35 24.58
CA PRO A 253 -11.08 8.34 25.98
C PRO A 253 -12.55 8.71 26.17
N LYS A 254 -13.10 9.60 25.35
CA LYS A 254 -14.53 9.97 25.38
C LYS A 254 -15.41 8.77 25.03
N THR A 255 -15.06 8.00 23.99
CA THR A 255 -15.87 6.88 23.50
C THR A 255 -15.71 5.62 24.36
N LEU A 256 -14.47 5.31 24.78
CA LEU A 256 -14.13 4.03 25.41
C LEU A 256 -13.68 4.13 26.88
N GLY A 257 -13.68 5.34 27.44
CA GLY A 257 -13.46 5.62 28.86
C GLY A 257 -12.00 5.61 29.33
N LEU A 258 -11.05 5.21 28.48
CA LEU A 258 -9.61 5.15 28.75
C LEU A 258 -8.82 5.53 27.50
N PRO A 259 -7.60 6.11 27.62
CA PRO A 259 -6.67 6.22 26.49
C PRO A 259 -6.34 4.86 25.86
N LEU A 260 -6.02 4.82 24.56
CA LEU A 260 -5.82 3.58 23.79
C LEU A 260 -4.92 2.57 24.51
N PHE A 261 -3.68 2.92 24.84
CA PHE A 261 -2.75 1.98 25.46
C PHE A 261 -3.21 1.49 26.83
N ALA A 262 -3.87 2.33 27.63
CA ALA A 262 -4.48 1.91 28.90
C ALA A 262 -5.67 0.97 28.69
N TYR A 263 -6.46 1.20 27.64
CA TYR A 263 -7.57 0.34 27.24
C TYR A 263 -7.08 -1.03 26.77
N LEU A 264 -6.03 -1.08 25.94
CA LEU A 264 -5.43 -2.34 25.46
C LEU A 264 -4.84 -3.17 26.61
N ARG A 265 -4.15 -2.55 27.57
CA ARG A 265 -3.66 -3.25 28.77
C ARG A 265 -4.77 -3.89 29.59
N ARG A 266 -5.96 -3.27 29.63
CA ARG A 266 -7.14 -3.82 30.32
C ARG A 266 -7.86 -4.91 29.50
N ASN A 267 -7.57 -5.03 28.21
CA ASN A 267 -8.20 -5.96 27.27
C ASN A 267 -7.11 -6.74 26.51
N PRO A 268 -6.41 -7.70 27.16
CA PRO A 268 -5.20 -8.30 26.62
C PRO A 268 -5.39 -9.03 25.28
N GLU A 269 -6.56 -9.62 25.03
CA GLU A 269 -6.89 -10.22 23.73
C GLU A 269 -6.86 -9.18 22.60
N LEU A 270 -7.45 -8.01 22.85
CA LEU A 270 -7.41 -6.89 21.90
C LEU A 270 -6.02 -6.26 21.82
N GLY A 271 -5.28 -6.23 22.93
CA GLY A 271 -3.86 -5.86 22.93
C GLY A 271 -3.03 -6.73 21.98
N ALA A 272 -3.24 -8.04 21.99
CA ALA A 272 -2.57 -8.96 21.07
C ALA A 272 -2.97 -8.72 19.60
N VAL A 273 -4.26 -8.42 19.34
CA VAL A 273 -4.74 -8.02 18.00
C VAL A 273 -4.05 -6.72 17.55
N PHE A 274 -3.94 -5.72 18.43
CA PHE A 274 -3.23 -4.47 18.13
C PHE A 274 -1.77 -4.72 17.78
N THR A 275 -1.03 -5.48 18.60
CA THR A 275 0.38 -5.85 18.31
C THR A 275 0.50 -6.56 16.96
N THR A 276 -0.40 -7.50 16.68
CA THR A 276 -0.43 -8.22 15.39
C THR A 276 -0.71 -7.27 14.23
N SER A 277 -1.62 -6.29 14.41
CA SER A 277 -1.92 -5.29 13.38
C SER A 277 -0.72 -4.39 13.06
N MET A 278 0.08 -4.04 14.07
CA MET A 278 1.33 -3.29 13.87
C MET A 278 2.37 -4.13 13.11
N ALA A 279 2.42 -5.43 13.38
CA ALA A 279 3.26 -6.36 12.62
C ALA A 279 2.79 -6.52 11.17
N GLU A 280 1.48 -6.58 10.93
CA GLU A 280 0.88 -6.62 9.58
C GLU A 280 1.28 -5.39 8.74
N PHE A 281 1.16 -4.17 9.31
CA PHE A 281 1.65 -2.96 8.64
C PHE A 281 3.17 -2.99 8.43
N SER A 282 3.92 -3.34 9.47
CA SER A 282 5.39 -3.37 9.42
C SER A 282 5.90 -4.28 8.30
N ARG A 283 5.32 -5.47 8.12
CA ARG A 283 5.74 -6.41 7.06
C ARG A 283 5.64 -5.83 5.66
N LEU A 284 4.67 -4.95 5.40
CA LEU A 284 4.50 -4.31 4.09
C LEU A 284 5.59 -3.26 3.79
N GLU A 285 6.20 -2.70 4.83
CA GLU A 285 7.17 -1.60 4.72
C GLU A 285 8.61 -2.06 4.93
N THR A 286 8.84 -3.08 5.76
CA THR A 286 10.18 -3.52 6.19
C THR A 286 11.13 -3.74 5.03
N GLY A 287 10.70 -4.43 3.97
CA GLY A 287 11.56 -4.68 2.80
C GLY A 287 11.97 -3.39 2.07
N GLY A 288 11.04 -2.44 1.93
CA GLY A 288 11.34 -1.14 1.33
C GLY A 288 12.22 -0.26 2.22
N ILE A 289 12.04 -0.31 3.54
CA ILE A 289 12.90 0.40 4.51
C ILE A 289 14.34 -0.11 4.43
N VAL A 290 14.53 -1.43 4.46
CA VAL A 290 15.86 -2.07 4.37
C VAL A 290 16.53 -1.76 3.03
N ALA A 291 15.77 -1.66 1.94
CA ALA A 291 16.29 -1.29 0.63
C ALA A 291 16.62 0.20 0.48
N ALA A 292 15.86 1.09 1.15
CA ALA A 292 16.00 2.54 1.02
C ALA A 292 17.13 3.13 1.88
N TYR A 293 17.53 2.46 2.96
CA TYR A 293 18.48 3.00 3.93
C TYR A 293 19.69 2.09 4.14
N ASP A 294 20.88 2.70 4.16
CA ASP A 294 22.13 2.00 4.41
C ASP A 294 22.36 1.76 5.92
N PHE A 295 22.10 0.53 6.34
CA PHE A 295 22.37 0.05 7.70
C PHE A 295 23.81 -0.49 7.88
N GLY A 296 24.62 -0.57 6.82
CA GLY A 296 25.89 -1.33 6.82
C GLY A 296 26.96 -0.83 7.80
N SER A 297 26.85 0.43 8.24
CA SER A 297 27.76 1.02 9.25
C SER A 297 27.32 0.80 10.70
N ALA A 298 26.10 0.29 10.94
CA ALA A 298 25.58 0.08 12.29
C ALA A 298 26.16 -1.20 12.94
N ARG A 299 26.49 -1.13 14.22
CA ARG A 299 27.02 -2.25 15.02
C ARG A 299 26.10 -2.67 16.15
N ARG A 300 25.41 -1.72 16.78
CA ARG A 300 24.44 -1.96 17.84
C ARG A 300 23.20 -1.10 17.61
N ILE A 301 22.17 -1.75 17.08
CA ILE A 301 20.91 -1.12 16.72
C ILE A 301 19.93 -1.24 17.88
N VAL A 302 19.28 -0.16 18.28
CA VAL A 302 18.25 -0.15 19.32
C VAL A 302 16.93 0.26 18.68
N ASP A 303 15.99 -0.67 18.59
CA ASP A 303 14.65 -0.45 18.02
C ASP A 303 13.68 -0.09 19.15
N ILE A 304 13.35 1.19 19.26
CA ILE A 304 12.53 1.75 20.35
C ILE A 304 11.06 1.73 19.91
N GLY A 305 10.22 1.06 20.70
CA GLY A 305 8.86 0.74 20.28
C GLY A 305 8.85 -0.31 19.16
N GLY A 306 9.83 -1.22 19.17
CA GLY A 306 10.05 -2.18 18.07
C GLY A 306 8.98 -3.26 17.93
N GLY A 307 7.95 -3.27 18.78
CA GLY A 307 6.84 -4.19 18.71
C GLY A 307 7.30 -5.64 18.83
N ASP A 308 6.96 -6.46 17.84
CA ASP A 308 7.39 -7.86 17.80
C ASP A 308 8.80 -8.07 17.20
N GLY A 309 9.53 -6.99 16.88
CA GLY A 309 10.88 -7.04 16.33
C GLY A 309 10.96 -7.34 14.84
N THR A 310 9.85 -7.26 14.10
CA THR A 310 9.81 -7.53 12.65
C THR A 310 10.81 -6.67 11.86
N LEU A 311 10.93 -5.37 12.16
CA LEU A 311 11.87 -4.49 11.47
C LEU A 311 13.32 -4.85 11.81
N LEU A 312 13.66 -4.88 13.10
CA LEU A 312 15.03 -5.16 13.53
C LEU A 312 15.52 -6.53 13.05
N SER A 313 14.66 -7.55 13.03
CA SER A 313 15.03 -8.88 12.51
C SER A 313 15.51 -8.80 11.07
N ALA A 314 14.77 -8.11 10.20
CA ALA A 314 15.13 -7.96 8.79
C ALA A 314 16.41 -7.13 8.60
N VAL A 315 16.64 -6.12 9.43
CA VAL A 315 17.87 -5.34 9.40
C VAL A 315 19.08 -6.19 9.81
N LEU A 316 18.95 -7.03 10.85
CA LEU A 316 20.03 -7.93 11.31
C LEU A 316 20.33 -9.07 10.31
N ASP A 317 19.34 -9.46 9.50
CA ASP A 317 19.56 -10.37 8.37
C ASP A 317 20.34 -9.69 7.23
N ALA A 318 20.07 -8.41 6.97
CA ALA A 318 20.79 -7.62 5.96
C ALA A 318 22.19 -7.17 6.40
N VAL A 319 22.44 -7.08 7.71
CA VAL A 319 23.72 -6.62 8.28
C VAL A 319 24.28 -7.66 9.27
N PRO A 320 25.00 -8.70 8.79
CA PRO A 320 25.38 -9.84 9.62
C PRO A 320 26.27 -9.52 10.82
N GLU A 321 27.03 -8.43 10.75
CA GLU A 321 27.94 -7.97 11.80
C GLU A 321 27.24 -7.13 12.88
N ALA A 322 25.97 -6.77 12.69
CA ALA A 322 25.22 -5.98 13.65
C ALA A 322 24.64 -6.84 14.78
N THR A 323 24.49 -6.22 15.93
CA THR A 323 23.68 -6.70 17.06
C THR A 323 22.52 -5.74 17.30
N GLY A 324 21.48 -6.22 17.96
CA GLY A 324 20.23 -5.49 18.12
C GLY A 324 19.65 -5.59 19.54
N VAL A 325 18.86 -4.59 19.91
CA VAL A 325 17.94 -4.63 21.05
C VAL A 325 16.56 -4.20 20.56
N VAL A 326 15.55 -5.07 20.67
CA VAL A 326 14.14 -4.67 20.59
C VAL A 326 13.74 -4.16 21.96
N PHE A 327 13.26 -2.92 22.05
CA PHE A 327 12.77 -2.31 23.28
C PHE A 327 11.31 -1.91 23.14
N ASP A 328 10.46 -2.42 24.02
CA ASP A 328 9.02 -2.10 24.06
C ASP A 328 8.46 -2.27 25.48
N GLN A 329 7.16 -2.10 25.68
CA GLN A 329 6.50 -2.42 26.94
C GLN A 329 6.72 -3.89 27.32
N PRO A 330 6.82 -4.22 28.63
CA PRO A 330 7.10 -5.59 29.09
C PRO A 330 6.18 -6.66 28.52
N GLU A 331 4.89 -6.36 28.35
CA GLU A 331 3.91 -7.25 27.76
C GLU A 331 4.12 -7.49 26.26
N VAL A 332 4.59 -6.49 25.51
CA VAL A 332 4.87 -6.59 24.06
C VAL A 332 6.19 -7.32 23.82
N ALA A 333 7.18 -7.08 24.69
CA ALA A 333 8.49 -7.73 24.65
C ALA A 333 8.42 -9.27 24.67
N THR A 334 7.34 -9.85 25.18
CA THR A 334 7.16 -11.32 25.15
C THR A 334 7.00 -11.84 23.72
N ALA A 335 6.17 -11.20 22.89
CA ALA A 335 5.98 -11.59 21.49
C ALA A 335 7.26 -11.39 20.66
N ALA A 336 8.03 -10.34 20.97
CA ALA A 336 9.34 -10.12 20.34
C ALA A 336 10.32 -11.26 20.65
N ARG A 337 10.39 -11.74 21.90
CA ARG A 337 11.27 -12.87 22.26
C ARG A 337 10.96 -14.13 21.45
N GLU A 338 9.68 -14.46 21.31
CA GLU A 338 9.25 -15.63 20.53
C GLU A 338 9.67 -15.52 19.07
N ARG A 339 9.46 -14.35 18.44
CA ARG A 339 9.88 -14.12 17.05
C ARG A 339 11.39 -14.15 16.87
N ILE A 340 12.13 -13.45 17.73
CA ILE A 340 13.60 -13.41 17.67
C ILE A 340 14.19 -14.81 17.83
N ALA A 341 13.61 -15.63 18.71
CA ALA A 341 13.99 -17.03 18.84
C ALA A 341 13.66 -17.84 17.57
N ALA A 342 12.45 -17.69 17.02
CA ALA A 342 12.02 -18.37 15.79
C ALA A 342 12.86 -17.98 14.56
N ALA A 343 13.36 -16.75 14.51
CA ALA A 343 14.27 -16.25 13.47
C ALA A 343 15.73 -16.70 13.67
N GLY A 344 16.06 -17.39 14.77
CA GLY A 344 17.43 -17.80 15.08
C GLY A 344 18.35 -16.64 15.47
N LEU A 345 17.79 -15.49 15.85
CA LEU A 345 18.53 -14.26 16.14
C LEU A 345 18.90 -14.08 17.61
N GLY A 346 18.56 -15.04 18.49
CA GLY A 346 18.78 -14.91 19.95
C GLY A 346 20.23 -14.67 20.39
N GLY A 347 21.23 -15.02 19.57
CA GLY A 347 22.65 -14.71 19.83
C GLY A 347 23.07 -13.28 19.46
N ARG A 348 22.26 -12.55 18.69
CA ARG A 348 22.58 -11.20 18.17
C ARG A 348 21.52 -10.15 18.49
N CYS A 349 20.32 -10.57 18.90
CA CYS A 349 19.22 -9.67 19.23
C CYS A 349 18.73 -9.92 20.65
N ALA A 350 18.90 -8.93 21.52
CA ALA A 350 18.28 -8.92 22.84
C ALA A 350 16.87 -8.34 22.77
N VAL A 351 16.05 -8.64 23.78
CA VAL A 351 14.71 -8.06 23.93
C VAL A 351 14.55 -7.55 25.36
N GLU A 352 14.32 -6.24 25.48
CA GLU A 352 14.22 -5.53 26.74
C GLU A 352 12.84 -4.90 26.89
N GLY A 353 12.22 -5.09 28.06
CA GLY A 353 10.92 -4.51 28.40
C GLY A 353 11.09 -3.28 29.28
N GLY A 354 10.45 -2.16 28.95
CA GLY A 354 10.55 -0.93 29.73
C GLY A 354 9.61 0.18 29.28
N ASP A 355 9.94 1.39 29.73
CA ASP A 355 9.23 2.62 29.40
C ASP A 355 10.22 3.65 28.82
N PHE A 356 10.08 3.95 27.54
CA PHE A 356 10.91 4.91 26.82
C PHE A 356 10.81 6.36 27.33
N PHE A 357 9.81 6.70 28.16
CA PHE A 357 9.73 7.99 28.84
C PHE A 357 10.65 8.05 30.05
N ALA A 358 10.93 6.89 30.66
CA ALA A 358 11.82 6.78 31.81
C ALA A 358 13.28 6.60 31.37
N ALA A 359 13.57 5.60 30.54
CA ALA A 359 14.90 5.31 30.02
C ALA A 359 14.82 4.36 28.82
N VAL A 360 15.87 4.39 27.99
CA VAL A 360 16.05 3.45 26.86
C VAL A 360 17.40 2.72 26.98
N PRO A 361 17.57 1.55 26.35
CA PRO A 361 18.83 0.81 26.38
C PRO A 361 19.99 1.67 25.86
N SER A 362 21.13 1.67 26.55
CA SER A 362 22.28 2.53 26.22
C SER A 362 23.31 1.86 25.31
N GLY A 363 24.16 2.70 24.72
CA GLY A 363 25.34 2.28 23.96
C GLY A 363 25.07 1.87 22.52
N GLY A 364 23.87 2.09 21.98
CA GLY A 364 23.58 1.90 20.56
C GLY A 364 24.27 2.96 19.69
N ASP A 365 24.67 2.58 18.47
CA ASP A 365 25.17 3.52 17.45
C ASP A 365 24.09 3.87 16.41
N LEU A 366 22.97 3.16 16.42
CA LEU A 366 21.76 3.50 15.67
C LEU A 366 20.52 3.26 16.53
N TYR A 367 19.72 4.30 16.76
CA TYR A 367 18.40 4.20 17.39
C TYR A 367 17.34 4.35 16.31
N VAL A 368 16.40 3.41 16.24
CA VAL A 368 15.32 3.40 15.27
C VAL A 368 14.00 3.61 15.99
N LEU A 369 13.17 4.51 15.47
CA LEU A 369 11.78 4.71 15.90
C LEU A 369 10.90 4.68 14.66
N LYS A 370 10.04 3.68 14.53
CA LYS A 370 9.11 3.54 13.42
C LYS A 370 7.67 3.64 13.90
N TRP A 371 6.91 4.62 13.42
CA TRP A 371 5.53 4.87 13.85
C TRP A 371 5.43 5.07 15.36
N ILE A 372 6.32 5.89 15.93
CA ILE A 372 6.35 6.14 17.38
C ILE A 372 6.14 7.61 17.66
N ILE A 373 6.89 8.49 17.00
CA ILE A 373 6.85 9.92 17.31
C ILE A 373 5.50 10.53 16.92
N HIS A 374 4.82 9.96 15.93
CA HIS A 374 3.49 10.42 15.53
C HIS A 374 2.39 10.14 16.57
N ASP A 375 2.60 9.20 17.51
CA ASP A 375 1.61 8.84 18.53
C ASP A 375 1.48 9.92 19.61
N TRP A 376 2.49 10.79 19.72
CA TRP A 376 2.68 11.66 20.87
C TRP A 376 2.61 13.14 20.51
N PRO A 377 2.08 14.00 21.42
CA PRO A 377 2.24 15.44 21.33
C PRO A 377 3.70 15.85 21.49
N ASP A 378 4.02 17.07 21.08
CA ASP A 378 5.41 17.54 20.91
C ASP A 378 6.26 17.43 22.18
N GLU A 379 5.72 17.76 23.35
CA GLU A 379 6.46 17.67 24.62
C GLU A 379 6.89 16.23 24.94
N GLN A 380 5.99 15.26 24.71
CA GLN A 380 6.25 13.84 24.94
C GLN A 380 7.17 13.27 23.85
N ALA A 381 6.98 13.67 22.59
CA ALA A 381 7.89 13.32 21.51
C ALA A 381 9.33 13.78 21.79
N VAL A 382 9.52 15.01 22.24
CA VAL A 382 10.86 15.53 22.62
C VAL A 382 11.46 14.75 23.78
N ALA A 383 10.65 14.34 24.77
CA ALA A 383 11.13 13.52 25.89
C ALA A 383 11.69 12.16 25.41
N ILE A 384 10.98 11.47 24.52
CA ILE A 384 11.44 10.21 23.92
C ILE A 384 12.74 10.42 23.13
N LEU A 385 12.77 11.45 22.27
CA LEU A 385 13.94 11.77 21.45
C LEU A 385 15.16 12.13 22.31
N ARG A 386 14.96 12.84 23.42
CA ARG A 386 16.03 13.20 24.37
C ARG A 386 16.58 11.97 25.08
N ASN A 387 15.71 11.05 25.53
CA ASN A 387 16.17 9.78 26.11
C ASN A 387 16.99 8.96 25.12
N CYS A 388 16.60 8.93 23.84
CA CYS A 388 17.41 8.31 22.78
C CYS A 388 18.76 9.04 22.63
N ARG A 389 18.76 10.37 22.57
CA ARG A 389 19.97 11.20 22.44
C ARG A 389 20.98 10.93 23.56
N ASP A 390 20.51 10.83 24.80
CA ASP A 390 21.35 10.65 25.99
C ASP A 390 21.92 9.22 26.07
N ALA A 391 21.21 8.23 25.52
CA ALA A 391 21.61 6.82 25.52
C ALA A 391 22.61 6.45 24.41
N MET A 392 22.73 7.28 23.36
CA MET A 392 23.58 7.03 22.19
C MET A 392 25.07 6.91 22.52
N ALA A 393 25.74 5.96 21.86
CA ALA A 393 27.18 5.93 21.80
C ALA A 393 27.74 7.18 21.07
N PRO A 394 29.01 7.57 21.31
CA PRO A 394 29.66 8.63 20.54
C PRO A 394 29.62 8.34 19.04
N GLY A 395 29.15 9.32 18.25
CA GLY A 395 28.97 9.14 16.80
C GLY A 395 27.70 8.37 16.40
N GLY A 396 26.86 8.01 17.37
CA GLY A 396 25.57 7.38 17.11
C GLY A 396 24.59 8.30 16.38
N ARG A 397 23.55 7.71 15.80
CA ARG A 397 22.52 8.41 15.03
C ARG A 397 21.12 7.90 15.37
N LEU A 398 20.13 8.72 15.08
CA LEU A 398 18.70 8.41 15.15
C LEU A 398 18.15 8.21 13.74
N LEU A 399 17.28 7.23 13.57
CA LEU A 399 16.47 7.04 12.37
C LEU A 399 15.00 7.05 12.76
N LEU A 400 14.27 8.07 12.32
CA LEU A 400 12.82 8.08 12.40
C LEU A 400 12.26 7.51 11.09
N VAL A 401 11.26 6.66 11.19
CA VAL A 401 10.48 6.16 10.05
C VAL A 401 9.04 6.57 10.27
N GLU A 402 8.61 7.63 9.59
CA GLU A 402 7.33 8.32 9.83
C GLU A 402 6.72 8.82 8.51
N ARG A 403 5.49 9.35 8.52
CA ARG A 403 4.87 9.99 7.34
C ARG A 403 5.11 11.50 7.39
N VAL A 404 6.14 11.97 6.68
CA VAL A 404 6.35 13.42 6.53
C VAL A 404 5.24 13.99 5.67
N ILE A 405 4.47 14.95 6.20
CA ILE A 405 3.38 15.58 5.46
C ILE A 405 3.97 16.51 4.38
N PRO A 406 3.68 16.29 3.08
CA PRO A 406 4.07 17.21 2.04
C PRO A 406 3.19 18.47 2.05
N GLU A 407 3.77 19.59 1.63
CA GLU A 407 3.02 20.84 1.43
C GLU A 407 1.96 20.71 0.32
N GLY A 408 0.97 21.60 0.35
CA GLY A 408 -0.05 21.71 -0.70
C GLY A 408 -1.14 20.63 -0.64
N ASP A 409 -1.82 20.43 -1.78
CA ASP A 409 -3.04 19.61 -1.91
C ASP A 409 -2.80 18.21 -2.50
N ALA A 410 -1.55 17.85 -2.79
CA ALA A 410 -1.20 16.53 -3.29
C ALA A 410 -1.72 15.42 -2.35
N PRO A 411 -2.36 14.35 -2.89
CA PRO A 411 -2.76 13.20 -2.10
C PRO A 411 -1.55 12.56 -1.42
N HIS A 412 -1.64 12.36 -0.10
CA HIS A 412 -0.59 11.70 0.67
C HIS A 412 -1.24 10.86 1.79
N PRO A 413 -0.83 9.60 1.99
CA PRO A 413 -1.43 8.74 3.00
C PRO A 413 -1.23 9.29 4.43
N GLY A 414 -0.17 10.07 4.67
CA GLY A 414 0.06 10.80 5.92
C GLY A 414 -1.07 11.77 6.30
N LYS A 415 -1.81 12.35 5.35
CA LYS A 415 -2.91 13.26 5.68
C LYS A 415 -4.11 12.53 6.32
N VAL A 416 -4.32 11.27 5.95
CA VAL A 416 -5.35 10.42 6.57
C VAL A 416 -4.88 9.93 7.93
N THR A 417 -3.60 9.56 8.05
CA THR A 417 -3.02 9.15 9.33
C THR A 417 -3.01 10.30 10.33
N ASP A 418 -2.68 11.52 9.92
CA ASP A 418 -2.66 12.71 10.79
C ASP A 418 -4.00 12.91 11.50
N PHE A 419 -5.10 12.86 10.74
CA PHE A 419 -6.42 12.97 11.32
C PHE A 419 -6.77 11.78 12.22
N THR A 420 -6.23 10.60 11.92
CA THR A 420 -6.36 9.42 12.80
C THR A 420 -5.60 9.62 14.10
N MET A 421 -4.39 10.17 14.07
CA MET A 421 -3.59 10.44 15.27
C MET A 421 -4.29 11.44 16.18
N LEU A 422 -4.85 12.51 15.63
CA LEU A 422 -5.67 13.47 16.39
C LEU A 422 -6.86 12.77 17.08
N VAL A 423 -7.63 11.98 16.33
CA VAL A 423 -8.88 11.38 16.83
C VAL A 423 -8.63 10.25 17.83
N VAL A 424 -7.59 9.43 17.61
CA VAL A 424 -7.37 8.18 18.37
C VAL A 424 -6.40 8.38 19.53
N LEU A 425 -5.29 9.11 19.32
CA LEU A 425 -4.16 9.15 20.25
C LEU A 425 -3.88 10.54 20.83
N GLY A 426 -4.22 11.62 20.11
CA GLY A 426 -3.81 12.99 20.43
C GLY A 426 -2.42 13.34 19.92
N GLY A 427 -1.80 12.44 19.15
CA GLY A 427 -0.58 12.68 18.41
C GLY A 427 -0.82 13.38 17.07
N ARG A 428 0.20 13.42 16.23
CA ARG A 428 0.12 14.03 14.89
C ARG A 428 1.23 13.57 13.96
N GLU A 429 0.91 13.51 12.68
CA GLU A 429 1.94 13.49 11.64
C GLU A 429 2.51 14.91 11.49
N ARG A 430 3.74 15.01 11.00
CA ARG A 430 4.48 16.28 11.00
C ARG A 430 5.12 16.55 9.65
N THR A 431 5.31 17.83 9.35
CA THR A 431 6.15 18.28 8.24
C THR A 431 7.64 18.08 8.56
N GLU A 432 8.50 18.15 7.55
CA GLU A 432 9.96 18.07 7.76
C GLU A 432 10.47 19.17 8.71
N ALA A 433 9.89 20.37 8.60
CA ALA A 433 10.23 21.51 9.46
C ALA A 433 9.84 21.25 10.93
N GLU A 434 8.67 20.66 11.18
CA GLU A 434 8.23 20.28 12.53
C GLU A 434 9.10 19.15 13.11
N TYR A 435 9.43 18.11 12.34
CA TYR A 435 10.38 17.09 12.78
C TYR A 435 11.76 17.68 13.11
N SER A 436 12.26 18.58 12.25
CA SER A 436 13.53 19.28 12.50
C SER A 436 13.51 20.06 13.81
N ALA A 437 12.39 20.72 14.13
CA ALA A 437 12.23 21.45 15.39
C ALA A 437 12.20 20.52 16.61
N LEU A 438 11.50 19.38 16.53
CA LEU A 438 11.50 18.38 17.62
C LEU A 438 12.90 17.80 17.87
N LEU A 439 13.60 17.43 16.79
CA LEU A 439 14.97 16.92 16.87
C LEU A 439 15.89 17.96 17.51
N ALA A 440 15.80 19.22 17.10
CA ALA A 440 16.60 20.31 17.68
C ALA A 440 16.33 20.49 19.19
N ALA A 441 15.05 20.44 19.61
CA ALA A 441 14.68 20.54 21.03
C ALA A 441 15.18 19.35 21.88
N ALA A 442 15.47 18.21 21.23
CA ALA A 442 16.07 17.02 21.84
C ALA A 442 17.61 16.99 21.74
N GLY A 443 18.27 18.03 21.22
CA GLY A 443 19.74 18.06 21.06
C GLY A 443 20.25 17.22 19.88
N LEU A 444 19.40 17.01 18.88
CA LEU A 444 19.68 16.34 17.62
C LEU A 444 19.55 17.33 16.45
N ARG A 445 20.15 17.00 15.32
CA ARG A 445 20.04 17.74 14.06
C ARG A 445 19.67 16.78 12.95
N LEU A 446 18.65 17.12 12.17
CA LEU A 446 18.30 16.38 10.95
C LEU A 446 19.47 16.49 9.96
N GLU A 447 19.97 15.34 9.51
CA GLU A 447 21.07 15.23 8.54
C GLU A 447 20.52 15.07 7.12
N ARG A 448 19.53 14.18 6.95
CA ARG A 448 18.89 13.92 5.66
C ARG A 448 17.52 13.26 5.81
N VAL A 449 16.72 13.38 4.78
CA VAL A 449 15.44 12.67 4.60
C VAL A 449 15.55 11.80 3.36
N VAL A 450 15.14 10.54 3.48
CA VAL A 450 15.08 9.59 2.36
C VAL A 450 13.65 9.14 2.15
N ASP A 451 13.21 9.06 0.90
CA ASP A 451 11.90 8.53 0.55
C ASP A 451 11.81 7.05 0.94
N GLY A 452 10.75 6.71 1.67
CA GLY A 452 10.45 5.36 2.12
C GLY A 452 9.29 4.71 1.36
N PRO A 453 9.04 3.42 1.60
CA PRO A 453 7.89 2.73 1.03
C PRO A 453 6.57 3.28 1.58
N ALA A 454 5.48 3.07 0.84
CA ALA A 454 4.12 3.36 1.30
C ALA A 454 3.87 4.80 1.82
N GLY A 455 4.62 5.79 1.30
CA GLY A 455 4.52 7.19 1.70
C GLY A 455 5.16 7.49 3.06
N SER A 456 6.02 6.61 3.57
CA SER A 456 6.92 6.92 4.70
C SER A 456 8.15 7.70 4.23
N SER A 457 8.83 8.33 5.18
CA SER A 457 10.11 8.99 5.04
C SER A 457 11.03 8.52 6.15
N LEU A 458 12.30 8.35 5.82
CA LEU A 458 13.35 7.93 6.72
C LEU A 458 14.19 9.16 7.06
N LEU A 459 13.99 9.71 8.26
CA LEU A 459 14.66 10.90 8.74
C LEU A 459 15.86 10.50 9.59
N GLU A 460 17.06 10.72 9.06
CA GLU A 460 18.30 10.47 9.79
C GLU A 460 18.71 11.73 10.55
N ALA A 461 18.89 11.62 11.86
CA ALA A 461 19.35 12.70 12.71
C ALA A 461 20.61 12.30 13.48
N VAL A 462 21.45 13.28 13.75
CA VAL A 462 22.70 13.11 14.49
C VAL A 462 22.73 14.03 15.71
N PRO A 463 23.50 13.68 16.75
CA PRO A 463 23.92 14.60 17.81
C PRO A 463 24.23 16.03 17.30
N ASP A 464 23.54 17.06 17.82
CA ASP A 464 23.96 18.43 17.52
C ASP A 464 25.33 18.69 18.18
N ARG A 465 26.27 19.23 17.42
CA ARG A 465 27.67 19.44 17.83
C ARG A 465 27.91 20.82 18.42
N ARG A 466 26.86 21.60 18.69
CA ARG A 466 27.03 22.91 19.30
C ARG A 466 27.52 22.75 20.76
N PRO A 467 28.62 23.44 21.12
CA PRO A 467 29.22 23.35 22.44
C PRO A 467 28.31 23.90 23.55
#